data_AF-A0A067EXD8-F1
#
_entry.id   AF-A0A067EXD8-F1
#
_cell.length_a   1.000
_cell.length_b   1.000
_cell.length_c   1.000
_cell.angle_alpha   90.00
_cell.angle_beta   90.00
_cell.angle_gamma   90.00
#
_symmetry.space_group_name_H-M   'P 1'
#
loop_
_entity.id
_entity.type
_entity.pdbx_description
1 polymer ?
#
loop_
_entity_poly.entity_id
_entity_poly.type
_entity_poly.pdbx_seq_one_letter_code
_entity_poly.pdbx_strand_id
1 'polypeptide(L)' 'GSDFVSKAIDLAARELISVATPGEVDQVQLDRAKQSTKSAILMNLESRMVVSEDIGRQVLTYGERYGWRPDI' A
#
# COMPACT_ATOMS: atom_id res chain seq x y z
N GLY A 1 -22.55 -21.75 8.88
CA GLY A 1 -21.43 -21.66 7.93
C GLY A 1 -21.77 -20.77 6.75
N SER A 2 -22.73 -21.18 5.92
CA SER A 2 -23.15 -20.49 4.68
C SER A 2 -23.51 -19.00 4.88
N ASP A 3 -24.30 -18.67 5.91
CA ASP A 3 -24.81 -17.31 6.11
C ASP A 3 -23.71 -16.29 6.46
N PHE A 4 -22.63 -16.74 7.09
CA PHE A 4 -21.49 -15.87 7.38
C PHE A 4 -20.70 -15.57 6.10
N VAL A 5 -20.50 -16.55 5.23
CA VAL A 5 -19.75 -16.39 3.97
C VAL A 5 -20.43 -15.35 3.08
N SER A 6 -21.76 -15.44 2.90
CA SER A 6 -22.51 -14.45 2.12
C SER A 6 -22.36 -13.03 2.70
N LYS A 7 -22.49 -12.89 4.02
CA LYS A 7 -22.35 -11.59 4.70
C LYS A 7 -20.92 -11.02 4.60
N ALA A 8 -19.90 -11.88 4.66
CA ALA A 8 -18.52 -11.47 4.52
C ALA A 8 -18.21 -10.95 3.11
N ILE A 9 -18.77 -11.61 2.08
CA ILE A 9 -18.67 -11.13 0.69
C ILE A 9 -19.36 -9.77 0.53
N ASP A 10 -20.58 -9.63 1.04
CA ASP A 10 -21.33 -8.37 0.98
C ASP A 10 -20.63 -7.24 1.75
N LEU A 11 -19.92 -7.56 2.83
CA LEU A 11 -19.11 -6.60 3.59
C LEU A 11 -17.89 -6.16 2.77
N ALA A 12 -17.11 -7.10 2.24
CA ALA A 12 -15.94 -6.79 1.43
C ALA A 12 -16.30 -5.95 0.19
N ALA A 13 -17.40 -6.29 -0.50
CA ALA A 13 -17.91 -5.51 -1.62
C ALA A 13 -18.28 -4.08 -1.21
N ARG A 14 -18.92 -3.90 -0.06
CA ARG A 14 -19.26 -2.57 0.48
C ARG A 14 -18.02 -1.74 0.82
N GLU A 15 -17.01 -2.32 1.46
CA GLU A 15 -15.77 -1.62 1.77
C GLU A 15 -15.02 -1.19 0.50
N LEU A 16 -14.98 -2.04 -0.53
CA LEU A 16 -14.38 -1.69 -1.83
C LEU A 16 -15.11 -0.52 -2.51
N ILE A 17 -16.44 -0.50 -2.46
CA ILE A 17 -17.25 0.61 -2.99
C ILE A 17 -17.02 1.89 -2.17
N SER A 18 -16.95 1.77 -0.84
CA SER A 18 -16.69 2.90 0.07
C SER A 18 -15.36 3.58 -0.28
N VAL A 19 -14.27 2.82 -0.37
CA VAL A 19 -12.94 3.36 -0.72
C VAL A 19 -12.92 4.00 -2.13
N ALA A 20 -13.75 3.51 -3.06
CA ALA A 20 -13.86 4.07 -4.40
C ALA A 20 -14.77 5.33 -4.48
N THR A 21 -15.60 5.57 -3.47
CA THR A 21 -16.56 6.68 -3.46
C THR A 21 -15.88 7.96 -2.95
N PRO A 22 -15.88 9.06 -3.73
CA PRO A 22 -15.26 10.31 -3.29
C PRO A 22 -15.86 10.83 -1.99
N GLY A 23 -15.02 11.15 -1.01
CA GLY A 23 -15.44 11.70 0.28
C GLY A 23 -15.76 10.68 1.37
N GLU A 24 -15.79 9.37 1.06
CA GLU A 24 -15.99 8.30 2.07
C GLU A 24 -14.69 7.92 2.81
N VAL A 25 -13.53 8.38 2.32
CA VAL A 25 -12.24 8.24 3.02
C VAL A 25 -11.96 9.52 3.81
N ASP A 26 -11.93 9.40 5.14
CA ASP A 26 -11.59 10.52 6.02
C ASP A 26 -10.11 10.92 5.85
N GLN A 27 -9.86 12.23 5.88
CA GLN A 27 -8.51 12.78 5.73
C GLN A 27 -7.56 12.24 6.81
N VAL A 28 -8.04 12.01 8.03
CA VAL A 28 -7.22 11.42 9.11
C VAL A 28 -6.80 9.99 8.78
N GLN A 29 -7.69 9.20 8.17
CA GLN A 29 -7.37 7.84 7.72
C GLN A 29 -6.34 7.88 6.59
N LEU A 30 -6.52 8.79 5.62
CA LEU A 30 -5.58 8.98 4.52
C LEU A 30 -4.19 9.41 5.00
N ASP A 31 -4.11 10.36 5.92
CA ASP A 31 -2.84 10.85 6.47
C ASP A 31 -2.12 9.75 7.26
N ARG A 32 -2.87 8.97 8.05
CA ARG A 32 -2.31 7.80 8.75
C ARG A 32 -1.80 6.75 7.76
N ALA A 33 -2.55 6.46 6.70
CA ALA A 33 -2.14 5.50 5.67
C ALA A 33 -0.84 5.95 4.99
N LYS A 34 -0.73 7.23 4.60
CA LYS A 34 0.50 7.81 4.04
C LYS A 34 1.70 7.65 4.99
N GLN A 35 1.53 7.95 6.28
CA GLN A 35 2.61 7.81 7.26
C GLN A 35 3.00 6.33 7.46
N SER A 36 2.02 5.43 7.52
CA SER A 36 2.28 4.00 7.64
C SER A 36 3.07 3.46 6.45
N THR A 37 2.70 3.84 5.22
CA THR A 37 3.43 3.44 4.01
C THR A 37 4.86 3.97 3.98
N LYS A 38 5.07 5.24 4.35
CA LYS A 38 6.42 5.83 4.45
C LYS A 38 7.30 5.05 5.44
N SER A 39 6.78 4.77 6.63
CA SER A 39 7.50 3.98 7.64
C SER A 39 7.82 2.57 7.18
N ALA A 40 6.87 1.88 6.53
CA ALA A 40 7.09 0.51 6.04
C ALA A 40 8.22 0.44 5.00
N ILE A 41 8.28 1.42 4.08
CA ILE A 41 9.37 1.50 3.11
C ILE A 41 10.71 1.75 3.82
N LEU A 42 10.77 2.73 4.73
CA LEU A 42 12.01 3.07 5.43
C LEU A 42 12.55 1.89 6.25
N MET A 43 11.68 1.18 6.98
CA MET A 43 12.05 -0.01 7.75
C MET A 43 12.56 -1.14 6.86
N ASN A 44 11.92 -1.37 5.71
CA ASN A 44 12.36 -2.42 4.78
C ASN A 44 13.73 -2.11 4.17
N LEU A 45 14.05 -0.82 3.96
CA LEU A 45 15.35 -0.39 3.41
C LEU A 45 16.52 -0.49 4.41
N GLU A 46 16.27 -0.76 5.69
CA GLU A 46 17.34 -1.08 6.65
C GLU A 46 17.98 -2.45 6.34
N SER A 47 17.22 -3.34 5.70
CA SER A 47 17.70 -4.66 5.30
C SER A 47 18.51 -4.61 4.01
N ARG A 48 19.82 -4.85 4.09
CA ARG A 48 20.71 -4.93 2.92
C ARG A 48 20.26 -5.95 1.86
N MET A 49 19.60 -7.03 2.27
CA MET A 49 19.05 -8.02 1.35
C MET A 49 17.90 -7.43 0.53
N VAL A 50 16.95 -6.77 1.19
CA VAL A 50 15.80 -6.13 0.54
C VAL A 50 16.25 -4.98 -0.38
N VAL A 51 17.24 -4.19 0.05
CA VAL A 51 17.82 -3.14 -0.79
C VAL A 51 18.45 -3.72 -2.06
N SER A 52 19.16 -4.84 -1.96
CA SER A 52 19.82 -5.47 -3.12
C SER A 52 18.79 -6.01 -4.12
N GLU A 53 17.72 -6.63 -3.63
CA GLU A 53 16.60 -7.10 -4.45
C GLU A 53 15.90 -5.93 -5.16
N ASP A 54 15.58 -4.86 -4.43
CA ASP A 54 14.87 -3.71 -4.99
C ASP A 54 15.70 -3.00 -6.06
N ILE A 55 17.02 -2.88 -5.88
CA ILE A 55 17.93 -2.38 -6.93
C ILE A 55 17.80 -3.24 -8.20
N GLY A 56 17.88 -4.56 -8.06
CA GLY A 56 17.76 -5.47 -9.20
C GLY A 56 16.41 -5.31 -9.90
N ARG A 57 15.32 -5.31 -9.14
CA ARG A 57 13.96 -5.17 -9.67
C ARG A 57 13.75 -3.84 -10.39
N GLN A 58 14.23 -2.73 -9.81
CA GLN A 58 14.08 -1.41 -10.43
C GLN A 58 14.85 -1.32 -11.74
N VAL A 59 16.11 -1.77 -11.77
CA VAL A 59 16.92 -1.77 -13.00
C VAL A 59 16.29 -2.66 -14.08
N LEU A 60 15.77 -3.84 -13.72
CA LEU A 60 15.13 -4.75 -14.67
C LEU A 60 13.76 -4.24 -15.18
N THR A 61 13.05 -3.46 -14.38
CA THR A 61 11.69 -2.96 -14.73
C THR A 61 11.75 -1.60 -15.45
N TYR A 62 12.61 -0.70 -14.99
CA TYR A 62 12.65 0.70 -15.42
C TYR A 62 13.94 1.09 -16.14
N GLY A 63 14.96 0.22 -16.15
CA GLY A 63 16.27 0.51 -16.74
C GLY A 63 17.19 1.37 -15.86
N GLU A 64 16.67 1.93 -14.77
CA GLU A 64 17.42 2.74 -13.81
C GLU A 64 16.89 2.54 -12.38
N ARG A 65 17.66 3.02 -11.40
CA ARG A 65 17.26 3.01 -9.98
C ARG A 65 16.75 4.39 -9.58
N TYR A 66 15.52 4.46 -9.10
CA TYR A 66 15.01 5.61 -8.38
C TYR A 66 15.34 5.52 -6.89
N GLY A 67 15.96 6.58 -6.36
CA GLY A 67 16.07 6.75 -4.92
C GLY A 67 14.70 7.04 -4.29
N TRP A 68 14.60 6.84 -2.97
CA TRP A 68 13.39 7.20 -2.24
C TRP A 68 13.11 8.70 -2.36
N ARG A 69 11.90 9.06 -2.77
CA ARG A 69 11.42 10.44 -2.90
C ARG A 69 10.09 10.59 -2.13
N PRO A 70 10.08 11.24 -0.95
CA PRO A 70 8.88 11.36 -0.09
C PRO A 70 7.81 12.32 -0.59
N ASP A 71 8.16 13.09 -1.62
CA ASP A 71 7.48 14.23 -2.20
C ASP A 71 6.75 13.92 -3.52
N ILE A 72 6.92 12.69 -4.03
CA ILE A 72 6.14 12.11 -5.14
C ILE A 72 5.18 11.08 -4.57
#